data_AF-A0A8T7D2D5-F1
#
_entry.id   AF-A0A8T7D2D5-F1
#
_cell.length_a   1.000
_cell.length_b   1.000
_cell.length_c   1.000
_cell.angle_alpha   90.00
_cell.angle_beta   90.00
_cell.angle_gamma   90.00
#
_symmetry.space_group_name_H-M   'P 1'
#
loop_
_entity.id
_entity.type
_entity.pdbx_description
1 polymer ?
#
loop_
_entity_poly.entity_id
_entity_poly.type
_entity_poly.pdbx_seq_one_letter_code
_entity_poly.pdbx_strand_id
1 'polypeptide(L)' 'LDDPVSDADIKQQYRRLAMQHHPDRGGDDATLQKINAAMNILTR' A
#
# COMPACT_ATOMS: atom_id res chain seq x y z
N LEU A 1 -9.84 2.14 11.90
CA LEU A 1 -9.01 0.94 12.08
C LEU A 1 -8.92 0.76 13.57
N ASP A 2 -9.62 -0.23 14.10
CA ASP A 2 -9.47 -0.58 15.51
C ASP A 2 -8.19 -1.39 15.66
N ASP A 3 -7.36 -1.01 16.62
CA ASP A 3 -6.16 -1.75 16.94
C ASP A 3 -6.49 -3.00 17.77
N PRO A 4 -5.74 -4.11 17.56
CA PRO A 4 -4.50 -4.17 16.78
C PRO A 4 -4.72 -4.58 15.31
N VAL A 5 -4.24 -3.76 14.36
CA VAL A 5 -4.13 -4.16 12.95
C VAL A 5 -2.92 -5.09 12.79
N SER A 6 -3.12 -6.27 12.20
CA SER A 6 -2.01 -7.21 11.99
C SER A 6 -1.14 -6.85 10.77
N ASP A 7 0.11 -7.28 10.76
CA ASP A 7 1.00 -7.19 9.59
C ASP A 7 0.39 -7.80 8.33
N ALA A 8 -0.43 -8.85 8.49
CA ALA A 8 -1.12 -9.50 7.39
C ALA A 8 -2.16 -8.56 6.76
N ASP A 9 -2.91 -7.83 7.58
CA ASP A 9 -3.91 -6.85 7.15
C ASP A 9 -3.23 -5.66 6.45
N ILE A 10 -2.12 -5.17 7.01
CA ILE A 10 -1.32 -4.08 6.42
C ILE A 10 -0.81 -4.50 5.03
N LYS A 11 -0.24 -5.70 4.91
CA LYS A 11 0.25 -6.23 3.63
C LYS A 11 -0.88 -6.46 2.63
N GLN A 12 -2.07 -6.87 3.09
CA GLN A 12 -3.23 -7.05 2.22
C GLN A 12 -3.70 -5.71 1.65
N GLN A 13 -3.84 -4.68 2.49
CA GLN A 13 -4.28 -3.36 2.03
C GLN A 13 -3.26 -2.70 1.11
N TYR A 14 -1.97 -2.86 1.40
CA TYR A 14 -0.92 -2.42 0.49
C TYR A 14 -1.03 -3.05 -0.90
N ARG A 15 -1.16 -4.39 -1.00
CA ARG A 15 -1.32 -5.05 -2.29
C ARG A 15 -2.54 -4.54 -3.05
N ARG A 16 -3.66 -4.35 -2.34
CA ARG A 16 -4.90 -3.82 -2.92
C ARG A 16 -4.68 -2.43 -3.51
N LEU A 17 -4.09 -1.52 -2.75
CA LEU A 17 -3.82 -0.14 -3.18
C LEU A 17 -2.77 -0.08 -4.29
N ALA A 18 -1.70 -0.87 -4.20
CA ALA A 18 -0.65 -0.92 -5.22
C ALA A 18 -1.20 -1.40 -6.57
N MET A 19 -2.07 -2.43 -6.57
CA MET A 19 -2.72 -2.89 -7.80
C MET A 19 -3.72 -1.87 -8.36
N GLN A 20 -4.43 -1.16 -7.50
CA GLN A 20 -5.38 -0.12 -7.89
C GLN A 20 -4.69 1.08 -8.56
N HIS A 21 -3.51 1.45 -8.07
CA HIS A 21 -2.76 2.61 -8.55
C HIS A 21 -1.61 2.25 -9.49
N HIS A 22 -1.54 1.00 -9.97
CA HIS A 22 -0.48 0.57 -10.87
C HIS A 22 -0.58 1.30 -12.22
N PRO A 23 0.52 1.89 -12.75
CA PRO A 23 0.52 2.62 -14.03
C PRO A 23 0.04 1.76 -15.21
N ASP A 24 0.43 0.49 -15.28
CA ASP A 24 -0.05 -0.46 -16.31
C ASP A 24 -1.59 -0.65 -16.33
N ARG A 25 -2.27 -0.25 -15.26
CA ARG A 25 -3.75 -0.29 -15.14
C ARG A 25 -4.39 1.09 -15.29
N GLY A 26 -3.64 2.09 -15.74
CA GLY A 26 -4.09 3.49 -15.80
C GLY A 26 -4.05 4.19 -14.44
N GLY A 27 -3.29 3.66 -13.49
CA GLY A 27 -3.04 4.29 -12.19
C GLY A 27 -2.00 5.40 -12.23
N ASP A 28 -1.69 5.97 -11.06
CA ASP A 28 -0.79 7.10 -10.89
C ASP A 28 0.48 6.69 -10.13
N ASP A 29 1.63 6.86 -10.79
CA ASP A 29 2.96 6.59 -10.25
C ASP A 29 3.23 7.34 -8.94
N ALA A 30 2.78 8.60 -8.83
CA ALA A 30 3.01 9.39 -7.63
C ALA A 30 2.25 8.82 -6.43
N THR A 31 1.04 8.31 -6.67
CA THR A 31 0.25 7.62 -5.64
C THR A 31 0.87 6.28 -5.27
N LEU A 32 1.33 5.49 -6.24
CA LEU A 32 2.03 4.22 -5.96
C LEU A 32 3.32 4.43 -5.15
N GLN A 33 4.10 5.48 -5.45
CA GLN A 33 5.29 5.85 -4.68
C GLN A 33 4.96 6.19 -3.22
N LYS A 34 3.88 6.94 -2.96
CA LYS A 34 3.43 7.24 -1.59
C LYS A 34 3.04 5.98 -0.82
N ILE A 35 2.34 5.05 -1.47
CA ILE A 35 1.96 3.76 -0.88
C ILE A 35 3.20 2.94 -0.52
N ASN A 36 4.20 2.89 -1.40
CA ASN A 36 5.47 2.20 -1.15
C ASN A 36 6.26 2.83 0.01
N ALA A 37 6.30 4.16 0.08
CA ALA A 37 6.96 4.87 1.17
C ALA A 37 6.30 4.58 2.52
N ALA A 38 4.96 4.58 2.57
CA ALA A 38 4.21 4.24 3.77
C ALA A 38 4.49 2.80 4.24
N MET A 39 4.49 1.83 3.31
CA MET A 39 4.82 0.44 3.64
C MET A 39 6.24 0.30 4.18
N ASN A 40 7.24 0.97 3.58
CA ASN A 40 8.62 0.93 4.05
C ASN A 40 8.75 1.39 5.52
N ILE A 41 8.02 2.44 5.90
CA ILE A 41 7.99 2.93 7.29
C ILE A 41 7.40 1.89 8.24
N LEU A 42 6.33 1.19 7.83
CA LEU A 42 5.66 0.19 8.66
C LEU A 42 6.42 -1.13 8.78
N THR A 43 7.33 -1.42 7.85
CA THR A 43 8.09 -2.68 7.81
C THR A 43 9.53 -2.58 8.31
N ARG A 44 9.94 -1.39 8.75
CA ARG A 44 11.27 -1.15 9.32
C ARG A 44 11.29 -1.44 10.80
#